data_AF-A0A7Y1ZPX9-F1
#
_entry.id   AF-A0A7Y1ZPX9-F1
#
_cell.length_a   1.000
_cell.length_b   1.000
_cell.length_c   1.000
_cell.angle_alpha   90.00
_cell.angle_beta   90.00
_cell.angle_gamma   90.00
#
_symmetry.space_group_name_H-M   'P 1'
#
loop_
_entity.id
_entity.type
_entity.pdbx_description
1 polymer ?
#
loop_
_entity_poly.entity_id
_entity_poly.type
_entity_poly.pdbx_seq_one_letter_code
_entity_poly.pdbx_strand_id
1 'polypeptide(L)'
;MAFAFSEADIDRIADVLEVEAKREGPLFRLVVTEPESGRSVSLEIRDNVLLPKGVAHKQFPNLVSVYATNSFLQLQGCTGFIASKELGEVIFFAKRGDVTNGLVVEREAGCSLYANVDDELLNTDYMQLPPELVMSSVALSMSDTLFDDLG
;
A
#
# COMPACT_ATOMS: atom_id res chain seq x y z
N MET A 1 16.60 7.47 -2.66
CA MET A 1 16.01 8.64 -1.97
C MET A 1 14.88 8.13 -1.09
N ALA A 2 14.52 8.78 0.02
CA ALA A 2 13.36 8.35 0.81
C ALA A 2 12.08 8.63 0.01
N PHE A 3 11.22 7.61 -0.15
CA PHE A 3 9.93 7.77 -0.83
C PHE A 3 9.01 8.67 0.01
N ALA A 4 8.41 9.67 -0.62
CA ALA A 4 7.45 10.60 -0.02
C ALA A 4 6.33 10.82 -1.03
N PHE A 5 5.09 10.90 -0.53
CA PHE A 5 3.94 11.13 -1.39
C PHE A 5 3.88 12.63 -1.76
N SER A 6 3.78 12.91 -3.05
CA SER A 6 3.44 14.26 -3.53
C SER A 6 1.93 14.47 -3.50
N GLU A 7 1.48 15.72 -3.56
CA GLU A 7 0.03 16.01 -3.67
C GLU A 7 -0.56 15.36 -4.93
N ALA A 8 0.20 15.31 -6.04
CA ALA A 8 -0.22 14.63 -7.27
C ALA A 8 -0.37 13.11 -7.08
N ASP A 9 0.45 12.48 -6.23
CA ASP A 9 0.29 11.06 -5.89
C ASP A 9 -1.00 10.83 -5.10
N ILE A 10 -1.29 11.72 -4.14
CA ILE A 10 -2.54 11.66 -3.37
C ILE A 10 -3.75 11.84 -4.28
N ASP A 11 -3.71 12.78 -5.22
CA ASP A 11 -4.77 13.00 -6.20
C ASP A 11 -4.99 11.76 -7.09
N ARG A 12 -3.89 11.09 -7.50
CA ARG A 12 -3.97 9.84 -8.27
C ARG A 12 -4.59 8.69 -7.47
N ILE A 13 -4.22 8.56 -6.19
CA ILE A 13 -4.80 7.56 -5.28
C ILE A 13 -6.30 7.83 -5.09
N ALA A 14 -6.66 9.09 -4.86
CA ALA A 14 -8.05 9.55 -4.71
C ALA A 14 -8.89 9.27 -5.96
N ASP A 15 -8.36 9.54 -7.16
CA ASP A 15 -9.04 9.25 -8.44
C ASP A 15 -9.31 7.75 -8.64
N VAL A 16 -8.35 6.89 -8.31
CA VAL A 16 -8.52 5.42 -8.44
C VAL A 16 -9.55 4.88 -7.44
N LEU A 17 -9.53 5.38 -6.21
CA LEU A 17 -10.46 4.97 -5.16
C LEU A 17 -11.82 5.68 -5.24
N GLU A 18 -12.00 6.60 -6.21
CA GLU A 18 -13.21 7.40 -6.42
C GLU A 18 -13.71 8.13 -5.16
N VAL A 19 -12.78 8.67 -4.39
CA VAL A 19 -13.05 9.42 -3.16
C VAL A 19 -12.24 10.71 -3.09
N GLU A 20 -12.67 11.65 -2.26
CA GLU A 20 -11.88 12.86 -2.00
C GLU A 20 -10.84 12.62 -0.91
N ALA A 21 -9.61 13.10 -1.15
CA ALA A 21 -8.60 13.18 -0.11
C ALA A 21 -8.77 14.45 0.73
N LYS A 22 -8.80 14.27 2.05
CA LYS A 22 -8.84 15.36 3.02
C LYS A 22 -7.48 15.51 3.69
N ARG A 23 -6.94 16.73 3.65
CA ARG A 23 -5.68 17.05 4.34
C ARG A 23 -5.95 17.55 5.76
N GLU A 24 -5.33 16.89 6.73
CA GLU A 24 -5.38 17.22 8.16
C GLU A 24 -3.95 17.42 8.68
N GLY A 25 -3.39 18.62 8.46
CA GLY A 25 -1.99 18.91 8.78
C GLY A 25 -1.03 18.06 7.92
N PRO A 26 -0.18 17.20 8.53
CA PRO A 26 0.74 16.31 7.82
C PRO A 26 0.11 14.96 7.40
N LEU A 27 -1.21 14.80 7.59
CA LEU A 27 -1.96 13.60 7.24
C LEU A 27 -2.83 13.87 6.01
N PHE A 28 -2.88 12.91 5.09
CA PHE A 28 -3.96 12.77 4.13
C PHE A 28 -4.87 11.62 4.55
N ARG A 29 -6.18 11.87 4.56
CA ARG A 29 -7.19 10.87 4.88
C ARG A 29 -8.16 10.71 3.72
N LEU A 30 -8.37 9.47 3.31
CA LEU A 30 -9.35 9.06 2.31
C LEU A 30 -10.31 8.07 2.99
N VAL A 31 -11.61 8.24 2.77
CA VAL A 31 -12.64 7.37 3.36
C VAL A 31 -13.40 6.71 2.22
N VAL A 32 -13.22 5.40 2.08
CA VAL A 32 -13.91 4.59 1.08
C VAL A 32 -15.06 3.88 1.78
N THR A 33 -16.23 3.90 1.13
CA THR A 33 -17.46 3.28 1.63
C THR A 33 -18.10 2.50 0.51
N GLU A 34 -18.56 1.29 0.80
CA GLU A 34 -19.36 0.48 -0.11
C GLU A 34 -20.79 0.43 0.47
N PRO A 35 -21.73 1.22 -0.08
CA PRO A 35 -23.05 1.41 0.54
C PRO A 35 -23.92 0.15 0.60
N GLU A 36 -23.77 -0.80 -0.33
CA GLU A 36 -24.64 -1.97 -0.40
C GLU A 36 -24.36 -2.96 0.74
N SER A 37 -23.08 -3.20 1.05
CA SER A 37 -22.64 -4.04 2.17
C SER A 37 -22.45 -3.26 3.48
N GLY A 38 -22.43 -1.93 3.42
CA GLY A 38 -22.15 -1.06 4.56
C GLY A 38 -20.68 -1.08 5.02
N ARG A 39 -19.78 -1.65 4.21
CA ARG A 39 -18.34 -1.67 4.51
C ARG A 39 -17.75 -0.26 4.39
N SER A 40 -16.74 0.01 5.21
CA SER A 40 -15.95 1.22 5.09
C SER A 40 -14.53 0.98 5.56
N VAL A 41 -13.58 1.61 4.85
CA VAL A 41 -12.18 1.71 5.23
C VAL A 41 -11.74 3.16 5.20
N SER A 42 -11.03 3.58 6.25
CA SER A 42 -10.35 4.88 6.30
C SER A 42 -8.86 4.66 6.06
N LEU A 43 -8.36 5.17 4.94
CA LEU A 43 -6.95 5.19 4.57
C LEU A 43 -6.31 6.49 5.08
N GLU A 44 -5.19 6.34 5.77
CA GLU A 44 -4.35 7.43 6.27
C GLU A 44 -2.93 7.33 5.69
N ILE A 45 -2.45 8.42 5.09
CA ILE A 45 -1.10 8.53 4.54
C ILE A 45 -0.36 9.67 5.25
N ARG A 46 0.80 9.36 5.83
CA ARG A 46 1.69 10.32 6.50
C ARG A 46 3.08 10.25 5.90
N ASP A 47 3.61 11.39 5.47
CA ASP A 47 4.95 11.47 4.86
C ASP A 47 6.09 11.61 5.88
N ASN A 48 5.77 12.08 7.08
CA ASN A 48 6.79 12.40 8.09
C ASN A 48 6.30 12.14 9.51
N VAL A 49 6.54 10.93 9.98
CA VAL A 49 6.37 10.47 11.35
C VAL A 49 7.69 10.63 12.08
N LEU A 50 7.64 11.23 13.28
CA LEU A 50 8.80 11.35 14.14
C LEU A 50 9.24 9.95 14.61
N LEU A 51 10.30 9.42 14.02
CA LEU A 51 10.85 8.12 14.39
C LEU A 51 11.83 8.24 15.57
N PRO A 52 11.84 7.28 16.51
CA PRO A 52 12.87 7.19 17.54
C PRO A 52 14.27 7.00 16.92
N LYS A 53 15.32 7.57 17.54
CA LYS A 53 16.71 7.51 17.04
C LYS A 53 17.18 6.09 16.69
N GLY A 54 16.75 5.08 17.45
CA GLY A 54 17.09 3.68 17.23
C GLY A 54 16.52 3.05 15.96
N VAL A 55 15.52 3.69 15.34
CA VAL A 55 14.81 3.18 14.15
C VAL A 55 14.92 4.14 12.96
N ALA A 56 15.15 5.44 13.21
CA ALA A 56 15.21 6.47 12.18
C ALA A 56 16.24 6.21 11.06
N HIS A 57 17.30 5.44 11.34
CA HIS A 57 18.32 5.06 10.35
C HIS A 57 18.00 3.77 9.59
N LYS A 58 16.92 3.07 9.95
CA LYS A 58 16.54 1.74 9.40
C LYS A 58 15.29 1.78 8.54
N GLN A 59 14.52 2.86 8.57
CA GLN A 59 13.28 2.95 7.83
C GLN A 59 12.93 4.38 7.44
N PHE A 60 12.18 4.51 6.35
CA PHE A 60 11.63 5.80 5.95
C PHE A 60 10.56 6.28 6.95
N PRO A 61 10.48 7.59 7.20
CA PRO A 61 9.56 8.17 8.16
C PRO A 61 8.13 8.32 7.61
N ASN A 62 7.73 7.52 6.63
CA ASN A 62 6.36 7.52 6.12
C ASN A 62 5.56 6.34 6.72
N LEU A 63 4.24 6.47 6.67
CA LEU A 63 3.32 5.52 7.25
C LEU A 63 2.00 5.52 6.50
N VAL A 64 1.60 4.34 6.03
CA VAL A 64 0.26 4.11 5.47
C VAL A 64 -0.52 3.26 6.46
N SER A 65 -1.70 3.71 6.86
CA SER A 65 -2.56 3.02 7.82
C SER A 65 -3.98 2.87 7.27
N VAL A 66 -4.61 1.73 7.51
CA VAL A 66 -6.01 1.48 7.12
C VAL A 66 -6.79 1.07 8.36
N TYR A 67 -7.85 1.82 8.65
CA TYR A 67 -8.84 1.49 9.66
C TYR A 67 -10.04 0.86 8.96
N ALA A 68 -10.22 -0.45 9.13
CA ALA A 68 -11.39 -1.19 8.67
C ALA A 68 -12.32 -1.49 9.85
N THR A 69 -13.50 -2.03 9.57
CA THR A 69 -14.51 -2.36 10.60
C THR A 69 -13.94 -3.23 11.73
N ASN A 70 -13.12 -4.22 11.41
CA ASN A 70 -12.63 -5.23 12.37
C ASN A 70 -11.09 -5.34 12.41
N SER A 71 -10.37 -4.42 11.76
CA SER A 71 -8.92 -4.49 11.69
C SER A 71 -8.28 -3.10 11.56
N PHE A 72 -7.03 -3.04 11.99
CA PHE A 72 -6.14 -1.92 11.78
C PHE A 72 -4.89 -2.46 11.09
N LEU A 73 -4.64 -2.01 9.86
CA LEU A 73 -3.49 -2.45 9.06
C LEU A 73 -2.51 -1.29 8.92
N GLN A 74 -1.21 -1.60 8.92
CA GLN A 74 -0.16 -0.60 8.85
C GLN A 74 1.02 -1.07 8.00
N LEU A 75 1.45 -0.21 7.07
CA LEU A 75 2.66 -0.38 6.29
C LEU A 75 3.66 0.73 6.64
N GLN A 76 4.80 0.34 7.21
CA GLN A 76 5.84 1.26 7.68
C GLN A 76 6.99 1.39 6.68
N GLY A 77 7.39 2.61 6.36
CA GLY A 77 8.48 2.84 5.42
C GLY A 77 8.15 2.36 4.02
N CYS A 78 6.94 2.68 3.57
CA CYS A 78 6.48 2.56 2.19
C CYS A 78 7.57 3.09 1.24
N THR A 79 7.87 2.30 0.21
CA THR A 79 8.90 2.59 -0.79
C THR A 79 8.31 2.95 -2.15
N GLY A 80 7.00 2.75 -2.32
CA GLY A 80 6.27 3.12 -3.54
C GLY A 80 4.81 2.64 -3.48
N PHE A 81 4.06 2.97 -4.52
CA PHE A 81 2.70 2.48 -4.69
C PHE A 81 2.37 2.28 -6.17
N ILE A 82 1.36 1.47 -6.42
CA ILE A 82 0.67 1.33 -7.70
C ILE A 82 -0.76 1.74 -7.48
N ALA A 83 -1.29 2.57 -8.39
CA ALA A 83 -2.70 2.89 -8.44
C ALA A 83 -3.24 2.46 -9.81
N SER A 84 -4.14 1.47 -9.80
CA SER A 84 -4.74 0.85 -10.98
C SER A 84 -6.21 1.20 -11.08
N LYS A 85 -6.56 2.05 -12.05
CA LYS A 85 -7.95 2.45 -12.29
C LYS A 85 -8.80 1.30 -12.85
N GLU A 86 -8.18 0.38 -13.58
CA GLU A 86 -8.85 -0.79 -14.14
C GLU A 86 -9.29 -1.78 -13.06
N LEU A 87 -8.42 -2.01 -12.07
CA LEU A 87 -8.72 -2.88 -10.94
C LEU A 87 -9.47 -2.16 -9.81
N GLY A 88 -9.46 -0.83 -9.80
CA GLY A 88 -10.08 -0.03 -8.74
C GLY A 88 -9.33 -0.13 -7.41
N GLU A 89 -8.02 -0.40 -7.44
CA GLU A 89 -7.23 -0.64 -6.24
C GLU A 89 -5.91 0.14 -6.23
N VAL A 90 -5.43 0.39 -5.02
CA VAL A 90 -4.14 0.98 -4.73
C VAL A 90 -3.33 0.01 -3.89
N ILE A 91 -2.16 -0.37 -4.39
CA ILE A 91 -1.21 -1.26 -3.72
C ILE A 91 -0.04 -0.41 -3.25
N PHE A 92 0.08 -0.22 -1.94
CA PHE A 92 1.26 0.35 -1.31
C PHE A 92 2.24 -0.75 -1.00
N PHE A 93 3.55 -0.54 -1.18
CA PHE A 93 4.55 -1.56 -0.87
C PHE A 93 5.77 -0.99 -0.16
N ALA A 94 6.38 -1.82 0.67
CA ALA A 94 7.62 -1.53 1.39
C ALA A 94 8.60 -2.68 1.18
N LYS A 95 9.67 -2.39 0.43
CA LYS A 95 10.75 -3.33 0.14
C LYS A 95 11.92 -3.13 1.11
N ARG A 96 12.41 -4.22 1.71
CA ARG A 96 13.60 -4.19 2.58
C ARG A 96 14.46 -5.44 2.36
N GLY A 97 15.53 -5.30 1.60
CA GLY A 97 16.30 -6.46 1.14
C GLY A 97 15.45 -7.28 0.18
N ASP A 98 15.44 -8.60 0.36
CA ASP A 98 14.76 -9.57 -0.51
C ASP A 98 13.32 -9.89 -0.07
N VAL A 99 12.74 -9.02 0.77
CA VAL A 99 11.35 -9.15 1.22
C VAL A 99 10.54 -7.90 0.89
N THR A 100 9.35 -8.15 0.37
CA THR A 100 8.34 -7.17 0.05
C THR A 100 7.12 -7.34 0.95
N ASN A 101 6.61 -6.21 1.42
CA ASN A 101 5.35 -6.11 2.14
C ASN A 101 4.42 -5.25 1.30
N GLY A 102 3.13 -5.56 1.26
CA GLY A 102 2.16 -4.76 0.54
C GLY A 102 0.83 -4.62 1.24
N LEU A 103 0.27 -3.42 1.16
CA LEU A 103 -1.02 -3.03 1.70
C LEU A 103 -1.90 -2.60 0.54
N VAL A 104 -2.97 -3.34 0.31
CA VAL A 104 -3.94 -3.09 -0.77
C VAL A 104 -5.16 -2.42 -0.19
N VAL A 105 -5.69 -1.42 -0.90
CA VAL A 105 -6.96 -0.75 -0.62
C VAL A 105 -7.76 -0.69 -1.92
N GLU A 106 -9.01 -1.16 -1.87
CA GLU A 106 -9.91 -1.24 -3.02
C GLU A 106 -11.01 -0.17 -2.92
N ARG A 107 -11.51 0.30 -4.07
CA ARG A 107 -12.65 1.22 -4.20
C ARG A 107 -13.92 0.66 -3.57
N GLU A 108 -14.09 -0.66 -3.55
CA GLU A 108 -15.24 -1.36 -2.96
C GLU A 108 -15.06 -1.60 -1.45
N ALA A 109 -14.25 -0.76 -0.79
CA ALA A 109 -13.94 -0.81 0.64
C ALA A 109 -13.30 -2.13 1.11
N GLY A 110 -12.57 -2.80 0.21
CA GLY A 110 -11.70 -3.94 0.51
C GLY A 110 -10.31 -3.48 0.98
N CYS A 111 -9.66 -4.30 1.80
CA CYS A 111 -8.25 -4.09 2.13
C CYS A 111 -7.56 -5.40 2.55
N SER A 112 -6.29 -5.53 2.20
CA SER A 112 -5.46 -6.68 2.59
C SER A 112 -4.02 -6.25 2.88
N LEU A 113 -3.38 -6.93 3.82
CA LEU A 113 -1.96 -6.75 4.13
C LEU A 113 -1.23 -8.08 3.89
N TYR A 114 -0.23 -8.04 3.03
CA TYR A 114 0.73 -9.10 2.79
C TYR A 114 2.08 -8.68 3.38
N ALA A 115 2.70 -9.55 4.17
CA ALA A 115 3.93 -9.23 4.88
C ALA A 115 4.96 -10.34 4.73
N ASN A 116 6.24 -9.96 4.72
CA ASN A 116 7.40 -10.84 4.57
C ASN A 116 7.29 -11.77 3.35
N VAL A 117 6.84 -11.24 2.22
CA VAL A 117 6.79 -11.99 0.96
C VAL A 117 8.18 -11.96 0.35
N ASP A 118 8.74 -13.14 0.11
CA ASP A 118 10.04 -13.27 -0.57
C ASP A 118 9.91 -12.83 -2.02
N ASP A 119 10.84 -12.00 -2.49
CA ASP A 119 10.80 -11.46 -3.85
C ASP A 119 10.88 -12.55 -4.92
N GLU A 120 11.50 -13.71 -4.64
CA GLU A 120 11.51 -14.84 -5.57
C GLU A 120 10.08 -15.36 -5.85
N LEU A 121 9.17 -15.25 -4.88
CA LEU A 121 7.77 -15.66 -5.07
C LEU A 121 7.04 -14.72 -6.03
N LEU A 122 7.37 -13.42 -6.03
CA LEU A 122 6.77 -12.43 -6.92
C LEU A 122 7.20 -12.64 -8.39
N ASN A 123 8.40 -13.18 -8.56
CA ASN A 123 9.01 -13.47 -9.86
C ASN A 123 8.72 -14.89 -10.37
N THR A 124 8.08 -15.73 -9.55
CA THR A 124 7.73 -17.10 -9.91
C THR A 124 6.42 -17.12 -10.71
N ASP A 125 6.34 -17.99 -11.73
CA ASP A 125 5.08 -18.27 -12.43
C ASP A 125 4.02 -18.71 -11.40
N TYR A 126 2.98 -17.88 -11.24
CA TYR A 126 1.95 -18.11 -10.21
C TYR A 126 1.20 -19.43 -10.41
N MET A 127 1.20 -19.99 -11.63
CA MET A 127 0.64 -21.32 -11.90
C MET A 127 1.44 -22.47 -11.27
N GLN A 128 2.70 -22.19 -10.89
CA GLN A 128 3.60 -23.15 -10.25
C GLN A 128 3.65 -22.99 -8.73
N LEU A 129 3.02 -21.95 -8.19
CA LEU A 129 2.96 -21.72 -6.75
C LEU A 129 1.89 -22.60 -6.09
N PRO A 130 2.12 -23.04 -4.83
CA PRO A 130 1.06 -23.58 -4.00
C PRO A 130 -0.11 -22.60 -3.91
N PRO A 131 -1.38 -23.06 -3.96
CA PRO A 131 -2.56 -22.19 -3.92
C PRO A 131 -2.56 -21.17 -2.77
N GLU A 132 -1.97 -21.55 -1.63
CA GLU A 132 -1.86 -20.72 -0.43
C GLU A 132 -0.96 -19.49 -0.61
N LEU A 133 -0.05 -19.50 -1.59
CA LEU A 133 0.92 -18.41 -1.87
C LEU A 133 0.56 -17.59 -3.11
N VAL A 134 -0.46 -18.01 -3.87
CA VAL A 134 -0.84 -17.35 -5.13
C VAL A 134 -1.33 -15.93 -4.88
N MET A 135 -2.15 -15.71 -3.85
CA MET A 135 -2.80 -14.40 -3.62
C MET A 135 -1.78 -13.28 -3.36
N SER A 136 -0.79 -13.50 -2.50
CA SER A 136 0.26 -12.51 -2.24
C SER A 136 1.11 -12.26 -3.47
N SER A 137 1.39 -13.31 -4.25
CA SER A 137 2.25 -13.22 -5.43
C SER A 137 1.55 -12.46 -6.55
N VAL A 138 0.26 -12.75 -6.81
CA VAL A 138 -0.55 -12.01 -7.79
C VAL A 138 -0.70 -10.55 -7.39
N ALA A 139 -1.13 -10.26 -6.15
CA ALA A 139 -1.38 -8.90 -5.69
C ALA A 139 -0.11 -8.04 -5.70
N LEU A 140 1.07 -8.62 -5.45
CA LEU A 140 2.32 -7.86 -5.37
C LEU A 140 3.20 -7.96 -6.62
N SER A 141 2.93 -8.88 -7.55
CA SER A 141 3.72 -9.05 -8.79
C SER A 141 3.86 -7.77 -9.60
N MET A 142 2.86 -6.87 -9.57
CA MET A 142 2.94 -5.61 -10.30
C MET A 142 4.00 -4.65 -9.74
N SER A 143 4.39 -4.80 -8.47
CA SER A 143 5.41 -3.96 -7.83
C SER A 143 6.80 -4.14 -8.45
N ASP A 144 7.11 -5.31 -9.00
CA ASP A 144 8.41 -5.61 -9.62
C ASP A 144 8.70 -4.74 -10.85
N THR A 145 7.69 -4.48 -11.69
CA THR A 145 7.87 -3.64 -12.90
C THR A 145 8.29 -2.20 -12.61
N LEU A 146 8.02 -1.68 -11.41
CA LEU A 146 8.43 -0.33 -11.00
C LEU A 146 9.83 -0.28 -10.38
N PHE A 147 10.38 -1.42 -9.95
CA PHE A 147 11.69 -1.48 -9.31
C PHE A 147 12.84 -1.51 -10.30
N ASP A 148 12.66 -2.11 -11.48
CA ASP A 148 13.67 -2.09 -12.55
C ASP A 148 13.94 -0.67 -13.08
N ASP A 149 12.96 0.24 -12.97
CA ASP A 149 13.09 1.64 -13.40
C ASP A 149 13.69 2.58 -12.32
N LEU A 150 13.90 2.09 -11.09
CA LEU A 150 14.47 2.84 -9.96
C LEU A 150 15.93 2.48 -9.67
N GLY A 151 16.54 1.59 -10.46
CA GLY A 151 17.93 1.16 -10.40
C GLY A 151 18.92 2.06 -11.16
#